data_AF-A0A2H9TD43-F1
#
_entry.id   AF-A0A2H9TD43-F1
#
_cell.length_a   1.000
_cell.length_b   1.000
_cell.length_c   1.000
_cell.angle_alpha   90.00
_cell.angle_beta   90.00
_cell.angle_gamma   90.00
#
_symmetry.space_group_name_H-M   'P 1'
#
loop_
_entity.id
_entity.type
_entity.pdbx_description
1 polymer ?
#
loop_
_entity_poly.entity_id
_entity_poly.type
_entity_poly.pdbx_seq_one_letter_code
_entity_poly.pdbx_strand_id
1 'polypeptide(L)'
;MRRLDNKRQLVDYFKKNLAKNYTEESLEFALVSQGYSRVAIEEALIQAHKEIAEKAPLLKEKPVIKYSLYNENNEPVHVEPFTFWEKVKFFFRGKKF
;
A
#
# COMPACT_ATOMS: atom_id res chain seq x y z
N MET A 1 33.37 18.30 20.50
CA MET A 1 31.94 18.30 20.14
C MET A 1 31.85 18.61 18.64
N ARG A 2 31.57 17.62 17.78
CA ARG A 2 31.55 17.82 16.31
C ARG A 2 30.30 18.62 15.95
N ARG A 3 30.51 19.93 15.89
CA ARG A 3 29.50 20.99 15.75
C ARG A 3 29.08 21.19 14.29
N LEU A 4 28.79 20.09 13.60
CA LEU A 4 28.14 20.08 12.30
C LEU A 4 27.19 18.89 12.33
N ASP A 5 26.05 19.13 12.97
CA ASP A 5 24.82 18.35 12.83
C ASP A 5 24.47 18.34 11.35
N ASN A 6 25.06 17.42 10.60
CA ASN A 6 24.77 17.30 9.20
C ASN A 6 23.31 16.86 9.17
N LYS A 7 22.38 17.77 8.89
CA LYS A 7 20.93 17.48 8.86
C LYS A 7 20.65 16.19 8.06
N ARG A 8 21.45 15.95 7.02
CA ARG A 8 21.45 14.71 6.24
C ARG A 8 21.70 13.44 7.06
N GLN A 9 22.65 13.45 7.99
CA GLN A 9 22.93 12.31 8.86
C GLN A 9 21.76 11.95 9.76
N LEU A 10 21.05 12.94 10.31
CA LEU A 10 19.84 12.69 11.10
C LEU A 10 18.73 12.11 10.24
N VAL A 11 18.52 12.66 9.03
CA VAL A 11 17.56 12.11 8.05
C VAL A 11 17.89 10.67 7.68
N ASP A 12 19.17 10.37 7.39
CA ASP A 12 19.62 9.02 7.05
C ASP A 12 19.54 8.07 8.24
N TYR A 13 19.75 8.56 9.46
CA TYR A 13 19.54 7.80 10.70
C TYR A 13 18.08 7.39 10.84
N PHE A 14 17.14 8.33 10.69
CA PHE A 14 15.71 8.02 10.73
C PHE A 14 15.32 7.01 9.65
N LYS A 15 15.69 7.26 8.38
CA LYS A 15 15.36 6.34 7.28
C LYS A 15 15.88 4.92 7.50
N LYS A 16 17.13 4.77 7.96
CA LYS A 16 17.72 3.44 8.23
C LYS A 16 17.03 2.71 9.38
N ASN A 17 16.56 3.42 10.40
CA ASN A 17 15.94 2.80 11.57
C ASN A 17 14.43 2.59 11.41
N LEU A 18 13.72 3.49 10.72
CA LEU A 18 12.32 3.27 10.33
C LEU A 18 12.20 2.05 9.41
N ALA A 19 13.16 1.85 8.50
CA ALA A 19 13.23 0.62 7.68
C ALA A 19 13.44 -0.67 8.51
N LYS A 20 13.89 -0.56 9.76
CA LYS A 20 14.06 -1.67 10.71
C LYS A 20 12.89 -1.80 11.69
N ASN A 21 11.80 -1.04 11.49
CA ASN A 21 10.62 -1.01 12.36
C ASN A 21 10.88 -0.48 13.78
N TYR A 22 11.88 0.38 13.98
CA TYR A 22 11.95 1.16 15.22
C TYR A 22 10.85 2.23 15.25
N THR A 23 10.29 2.51 16.44
CA THR A 23 9.29 3.57 16.59
C THR A 23 9.95 4.94 16.58
N GLU A 24 9.24 5.94 16.04
CA GLU A 24 9.70 7.34 15.99
C GLU A 24 10.08 7.85 17.39
N GLU A 25 9.21 7.63 18.38
CA GLU A 25 9.44 7.99 19.78
C GLU A 25 10.75 7.43 20.35
N SER A 26 11.07 6.16 20.04
CA SER A 26 12.31 5.54 20.53
C SER A 26 13.55 6.20 19.93
N LEU A 27 13.48 6.59 18.65
CA LEU A 27 14.57 7.23 17.94
C LEU A 27 14.76 8.67 18.38
N GLU A 28 13.67 9.40 18.62
CA GLU A 28 13.69 10.73 19.20
C GLU A 28 14.33 10.71 20.59
N PHE A 29 13.89 9.79 21.46
CA PHE A 29 14.46 9.64 22.81
C PHE A 29 15.97 9.32 22.77
N ALA A 30 16.39 8.43 21.86
CA ALA A 30 17.80 8.12 21.64
C ALA A 30 18.61 9.35 21.18
N LEU A 31 18.08 10.19 20.29
CA LEU A 31 18.79 11.38 19.82
C LEU A 31 18.81 12.50 20.88
N VAL A 32 17.72 12.68 21.63
CA VAL A 32 17.67 13.63 22.74
C VAL A 32 18.68 13.25 23.83
N SER A 33 18.76 11.97 24.20
CA SER A 33 19.75 11.48 25.18
C SER A 33 21.21 11.62 24.71
N GLN A 34 21.45 11.62 23.40
CA GLN A 34 22.77 11.89 22.79
C GLN A 34 23.11 13.39 22.76
N GLY A 35 22.17 14.28 23.11
CA GLY A 35 22.36 15.72 23.19
C GLY A 35 22.03 16.48 21.91
N TYR A 36 21.30 15.87 20.96
CA TYR A 36 20.79 16.58 19.78
C TYR A 36 19.66 17.54 20.15
N SER A 37 19.59 18.67 19.45
CA SER A 37 18.50 19.64 19.60
C SER A 37 17.17 19.03 19.14
N ARG A 38 16.12 19.18 19.94
CA ARG A 38 14.75 18.75 19.59
C ARG A 38 14.30 19.28 18.23
N VAL A 39 14.60 20.56 17.94
CA VAL A 39 14.26 21.19 16.66
C VAL A 39 14.94 20.48 15.49
N ALA A 40 16.22 20.11 15.64
CA ALA A 40 16.96 19.41 14.59
C ALA A 40 16.44 17.97 14.38
N ILE A 41 15.98 17.33 15.45
CA ILE A 41 15.37 15.99 15.42
C ILE A 41 14.04 16.06 14.65
N GLU A 42 13.16 16.99 15.01
CA GLU A 42 11.85 17.18 14.34
C GLU A 42 12.01 17.52 12.85
N GLU A 43 12.88 18.47 12.50
CA GLU A 43 13.15 18.82 11.10
C GLU A 43 13.64 17.61 10.30
N ALA A 44 14.51 16.79 10.88
CA ALA A 44 15.05 15.60 10.23
C ALA A 44 14.00 14.49 10.07
N LEU A 45 13.12 14.31 11.06
CA LEU A 45 12.04 13.34 11.00
C LEU A 45 11.05 13.69 9.88
N ILE A 46 10.60 14.96 9.83
CA ILE A 46 9.71 15.46 8.76
C ILE A 46 10.31 15.22 7.38
N GLN A 47 11.59 15.56 7.21
CA GLN A 47 12.29 15.37 5.94
C GLN A 47 12.45 13.87 5.59
N ALA A 48 12.67 13.00 6.58
CA ALA A 48 12.73 11.56 6.37
C ALA A 48 11.39 11.00 5.87
N HIS A 49 10.26 11.38 6.48
CA HIS A 49 8.94 10.97 6.03
C HIS A 49 8.64 11.42 4.61
N LYS A 50 9.00 12.66 4.28
CA LYS A 50 8.83 13.20 2.92
C LYS A 50 9.57 12.34 1.88
N GLU A 51 10.83 12.01 2.15
CA GLU A 51 11.63 11.17 1.23
C GLU A 51 11.14 9.73 1.13
N ILE A 52 10.58 9.18 2.22
CA ILE A 52 9.97 7.84 2.21
C ILE A 52 8.68 7.86 1.38
N ALA A 53 7.84 8.87 1.57
CA ALA A 53 6.60 9.04 0.82
C ALA A 53 6.85 9.25 -0.68
N GLU A 54 7.85 10.04 -1.06
CA GLU A 54 8.25 10.23 -2.46
C GLU A 54 8.74 8.94 -3.13
N LYS A 55 9.36 8.03 -2.36
CA LYS A 55 9.80 6.72 -2.85
C LYS A 55 8.73 5.64 -2.81
N ALA A 56 7.65 5.84 -2.05
CA ALA A 56 6.62 4.84 -1.91
C ALA A 56 5.97 4.55 -3.28
N PRO A 57 5.77 3.27 -3.64
CA PRO A 57 5.13 2.94 -4.90
C PRO A 57 3.71 3.49 -4.91
N LEU A 58 3.37 4.26 -5.95
CA LEU A 58 1.99 4.66 -6.20
C LEU A 58 1.17 3.40 -6.47
N LEU A 59 0.32 3.01 -5.51
CA LEU A 59 -0.64 1.92 -5.67
C LEU A 59 -1.71 2.34 -6.69
N LYS A 60 -1.38 2.19 -7.98
CA LYS A 60 -2.33 2.36 -9.08
C LYS A 60 -3.13 1.08 -9.24
N GLU A 61 -4.00 0.78 -8.29
CA GLU A 61 -5.00 -0.24 -8.50
C GLU A 61 -5.98 0.27 -9.55
N LYS A 62 -6.15 -0.50 -10.64
CA LYS A 62 -7.17 -0.18 -11.63
C LYS A 62 -8.54 -0.32 -10.94
N PRO A 63 -9.49 0.60 -11.15
CA PRO A 63 -10.84 0.41 -10.65
C PRO A 63 -11.42 -0.88 -11.24
N VAL A 64 -11.74 -1.85 -10.40
CA VAL A 64 -12.40 -3.10 -10.80
C VAL A 64 -13.91 -2.86 -10.78
N ILE A 65 -14.51 -2.68 -11.95
CA ILE A 65 -15.97 -2.58 -12.08
C ILE A 65 -16.55 -3.98 -11.87
N LYS A 66 -17.32 -4.18 -10.79
CA LYS A 66 -18.05 -5.42 -10.51
C LYS A 66 -19.49 -5.26 -10.97
N TYR A 67 -19.96 -6.18 -11.83
CA TYR A 67 -21.36 -6.23 -12.26
C TYR A 67 -22.09 -7.31 -11.45
N SER A 68 -23.23 -6.96 -10.85
CA SER A 68 -24.14 -7.89 -10.17
C SER A 68 -25.46 -7.93 -10.93
N LEU A 69 -25.97 -9.14 -11.19
CA LEU A 69 -27.27 -9.33 -11.84
C LEU A 69 -28.35 -9.51 -10.77
N TYR A 70 -29.43 -8.74 -10.89
CA TYR A 70 -30.61 -8.81 -10.01
C TYR A 70 -31.84 -9.20 -10.83
N ASN A 71 -32.74 -9.99 -10.25
CA ASN A 71 -34.04 -10.30 -10.84
C ASN A 71 -35.06 -9.17 -10.56
N GLU A 72 -36.28 -9.30 -11.10
CA GLU A 72 -37.38 -8.34 -10.90
C GLU A 72 -37.79 -8.17 -9.42
N ASN A 73 -37.46 -9.15 -8.57
CA ASN A 73 -37.70 -9.14 -7.13
C ASN A 73 -36.49 -8.66 -6.31
N ASN A 74 -35.45 -8.13 -6.98
CA ASN A 74 -34.24 -7.59 -6.39
C ASN A 74 -33.34 -8.62 -5.67
N GLU A 75 -33.43 -9.90 -6.05
CA GLU A 75 -32.60 -10.98 -5.54
C GLU A 75 -31.39 -11.22 -6.47
N PRO A 76 -30.21 -11.55 -5.91
CA PRO A 76 -29.00 -11.78 -6.68
C PRO A 76 -29.09 -13.07 -7.49
N VAL A 77 -28.94 -12.97 -8.82
CA VAL A 77 -28.93 -14.13 -9.70
C VAL A 77 -27.50 -14.65 -9.85
N HIS A 78 -27.25 -15.87 -9.39
CA HIS A 78 -26.01 -16.59 -9.66
C HIS A 78 -26.15 -17.36 -10.97
N VAL A 79 -25.56 -16.83 -12.04
CA VAL A 79 -25.42 -17.56 -13.31
C VAL A 79 -24.14 -18.39 -13.25
N GLU A 80 -24.28 -19.70 -13.10
CA GLU A 80 -23.14 -20.61 -13.26
C GLU A 80 -22.73 -20.62 -14.74
N PRO A 81 -21.43 -20.45 -15.07
CA PRO A 81 -20.99 -20.51 -16.45
C PRO A 81 -21.21 -21.92 -17.00
N PHE A 82 -21.84 -22.02 -18.17
CA PHE A 82 -22.05 -23.31 -18.84
C PHE A 82 -20.74 -24.09 -18.99
N THR A 83 -20.80 -25.35 -18.57
CA THR A 83 -19.68 -26.29 -18.65
C THR A 83 -19.38 -26.61 -20.12
N PHE A 84 -18.11 -26.90 -20.45
CA PHE A 84 -17.68 -27.24 -21.82
C PHE A 84 -18.56 -28.29 -22.50
N TRP A 85 -18.92 -29.37 -21.78
CA TRP A 85 -19.80 -30.43 -22.30
C TRP A 85 -21.23 -29.99 -22.57
N GLU A 86 -21.75 -28.99 -21.85
CA GLU A 86 -23.08 -28.44 -22.08
C GLU A 86 -23.10 -27.64 -23.37
N LYS A 87 -22.07 -26.84 -23.64
CA LYS A 87 -21.89 -26.13 -24.91
C LYS A 87 -21.83 -27.09 -26.10
N VAL A 88 -21.06 -28.18 -25.96
CA VAL A 88 -20.97 -29.22 -26.99
C VAL A 88 -22.31 -29.91 -27.21
N LYS A 89 -23.03 -30.29 -26.14
CA LYS A 89 -24.38 -30.88 -26.25
C LYS A 89 -25.36 -29.95 -26.97
N PHE A 90 -25.37 -28.66 -26.65
CA PHE A 90 -26.24 -27.68 -27.33
C PHE A 90 -25.92 -27.55 -28.82
N PHE A 91 -24.63 -27.57 -29.20
CA PHE A 91 -24.20 -27.51 -30.59
C PHE A 91 -24.68 -28.71 -31.42
N PHE A 92 -24.65 -29.92 -30.86
CA PHE A 92 -25.12 -31.13 -31.55
C PHE A 92 -26.65 -31.31 -31.49
N ARG A 93 -27.33 -30.69 -30.52
CA ARG A 93 -28.80 -30.77 -30.37
C ARG A 93 -29.56 -29.80 -31.28
N GLY A 94 -28.87 -28.85 -31.91
CA GLY A 94 -29.42 -27.91 -32.90
C GLY A 94 -29.73 -28.47 -34.29
N LYS A 95 -29.51 -29.78 -34.54
CA LYS A 95 -29.94 -30.47 -35.77
C LYS A 95 -31.06 -31.46 -35.45
N LYS A 96 -32.29 -30.95 -35.34
CA LYS A 96 -33.51 -31.70 -35.67
C LYS A 96 -34.32 -30.85 -36.64
N PHE A 97 -34.22 -31.20 -37.92
CA PHE A 97 -35.29 -30.97 -38.90
C PHE A 97 -36.43 -31.95 -38.57
#